data_AF-A0A7X7JZH2-F1
#
_entry.id   AF-A0A7X7JZH2-F1
#
_cell.length_a   1.000
_cell.length_b   1.000
_cell.length_c   1.000
_cell.angle_alpha   90.00
_cell.angle_beta   90.00
_cell.angle_gamma   90.00
#
_symmetry.space_group_name_H-M   'P 1'
#
loop_
_entity.id
_entity.type
_entity.pdbx_description
1 polymer ?
#
loop_
_entity_poly.entity_id
_entity_poly.type
_entity_poly.pdbx_seq_one_letter_code
_entity_poly.pdbx_strand_id
1 'polypeptide(L)' 'MAITLDTTLGTLLDDPQAKAVLDQYLPGMSTNPMAAMARGMTLNMVLALPQAAQLGLTKEKAEEILVEINKRL' A
#
# COMPACT_ATOMS: atom_id res chain seq x y z
N MET A 1 -0.70 -9.67 -13.76
CA MET A 1 0.23 -8.52 -13.84
C MET A 1 0.90 -8.40 -12.48
N ALA A 2 2.21 -8.17 -12.41
CA ALA A 2 2.88 -8.00 -11.13
C ALA A 2 2.56 -6.62 -10.55
N ILE A 3 2.23 -6.58 -9.26
CA ILE A 3 2.07 -5.33 -8.52
C ILE A 3 3.46 -4.81 -8.14
N THR A 4 3.70 -3.52 -8.38
CA THR A 4 4.99 -2.85 -8.15
C THR A 4 4.79 -1.54 -7.39
N LEU A 5 5.89 -0.85 -7.07
CA LEU A 5 5.85 0.48 -6.45
C LEU A 5 5.19 1.56 -7.33
N ASP A 6 5.03 1.29 -8.63
CA ASP A 6 4.32 2.19 -9.55
C ASP A 6 2.83 1.90 -9.63
N THR A 7 2.35 0.87 -8.92
CA THR A 7 0.92 0.61 -8.77
C THR A 7 0.29 1.66 -7.86
N THR A 8 -0.93 2.09 -8.21
CA THR A 8 -1.66 3.05 -7.39
C THR A 8 -2.12 2.43 -6.08
N LEU A 9 -2.14 3.21 -5.00
CA LEU A 9 -2.69 2.78 -3.73
C LEU A 9 -4.15 2.32 -3.87
N GLY A 10 -4.93 3.01 -4.71
CA GLY A 10 -6.31 2.65 -5.01
C GLY A 10 -6.46 1.23 -5.55
N THR A 11 -5.61 0.84 -6.52
CA THR A 11 -5.60 -0.52 -7.08
C THR A 11 -5.43 -1.59 -6.00
N LEU A 12 -4.59 -1.35 -4.99
CA LEU A 12 -4.38 -2.31 -3.90
C LEU A 12 -5.55 -2.35 -2.92
N LEU A 13 -6.21 -1.21 -2.70
CA LEU A 13 -7.35 -1.12 -1.80
C LEU A 13 -8.64 -1.70 -2.41
N ASP A 14 -8.73 -1.73 -3.74
CA ASP A 14 -9.85 -2.33 -4.47
C ASP A 14 -9.73 -3.84 -4.64
N ASP A 15 -8.51 -4.39 -4.54
CA ASP A 15 -8.27 -5.83 -4.53
C ASP A 15 -8.43 -6.38 -3.09
N PRO A 16 -9.41 -7.28 -2.82
CA PRO A 16 -9.65 -7.80 -1.48
C PRO A 16 -8.45 -8.56 -0.89
N GLN A 17 -7.65 -9.25 -1.71
CA GLN A 17 -6.48 -9.98 -1.26
C GLN A 17 -5.34 -9.02 -0.93
N ALA A 18 -5.08 -8.04 -1.81
CA ALA A 18 -4.05 -7.03 -1.57
C ALA A 18 -4.39 -6.17 -0.35
N LYS A 19 -5.65 -5.75 -0.21
CA LYS A 19 -6.17 -5.03 0.96
C LYS A 19 -5.97 -5.82 2.24
N ALA A 20 -6.25 -7.12 2.25
CA ALA A 20 -6.05 -7.96 3.43
C ALA A 20 -4.57 -8.03 3.85
N VAL A 21 -3.64 -8.11 2.89
CA VAL A 21 -2.19 -8.05 3.18
C VAL A 21 -1.80 -6.66 3.70
N LEU A 22 -2.30 -5.59 3.09
CA LEU A 22 -2.02 -4.22 3.56
C LEU A 22 -2.48 -4.02 5.00
N ASP A 23 -3.68 -4.46 5.37
CA ASP A 23 -4.19 -4.35 6.74
C ASP A 23 -3.44 -5.25 7.75
N GLN A 24 -2.83 -6.35 7.30
CA GLN A 24 -1.95 -7.18 8.15
C GLN A 24 -0.68 -6.43 8.56
N TYR A 25 -0.09 -5.67 7.63
CA TYR A 25 1.15 -4.94 7.87
C TYR A 25 0.94 -3.51 8.40
N LEU A 26 -0.18 -2.88 8.04
CA LEU A 26 -0.53 -1.51 8.36
C LEU A 26 -1.99 -1.46 8.87
N PRO A 27 -2.24 -1.84 10.14
CA PRO A 27 -3.59 -1.89 10.70
C PRO A 27 -4.32 -0.55 10.56
N GLY A 28 -5.51 -0.58 9.96
CA GLY A 28 -6.36 0.59 9.77
C GLY A 28 -5.99 1.46 8.56
N MET A 29 -4.99 1.06 7.75
CA MET A 29 -4.62 1.79 6.53
C MET A 29 -5.76 1.83 5.53
N SER A 30 -6.47 0.72 5.31
CA SER A 30 -7.55 0.67 4.33
C SER A 30 -8.79 1.50 4.70
N THR A 31 -8.92 1.85 5.98
CA THR A 31 -9.98 2.71 6.52
C THR A 31 -9.52 4.14 6.83
N ASN A 32 -8.23 4.45 6.61
CA ASN A 32 -7.68 5.76 6.94
C ASN A 32 -8.15 6.81 5.92
N PRO A 33 -8.74 7.94 6.36
CA PRO A 33 -9.15 9.03 5.45
C PRO A 33 -8.00 9.54 4.56
N MET A 34 -6.76 9.52 5.06
CA MET A 34 -5.58 9.89 4.27
C MET A 34 -5.27 8.88 3.17
N ALA A 35 -5.47 7.59 3.43
CA ALA A 35 -5.32 6.56 2.40
C ALA A 35 -6.37 6.74 1.29
N ALA A 36 -7.59 7.16 1.64
CA ALA A 36 -8.62 7.48 0.66
C ALA A 36 -8.22 8.66 -0.25
N MET A 37 -7.57 9.70 0.31
CA MET A 37 -7.05 10.82 -0.48
C MET A 37 -5.84 10.43 -1.35
N ALA A 38 -5.02 9.49 -0.89
CA ALA A 38 -3.84 9.00 -1.61
C ALA A 38 -4.12 7.92 -2.67
N ARG A 39 -5.39 7.53 -2.89
CA ARG A 39 -5.77 6.45 -3.83
C ARG A 39 -5.26 6.68 -5.25
N GLY A 40 -5.22 7.92 -5.71
CA GLY A 40 -4.73 8.29 -7.06
C GLY A 40 -3.20 8.34 -7.17
N MET A 41 -2.47 8.17 -6.07
CA MET A 41 -1.01 8.21 -6.04
C MET A 41 -0.43 6.81 -6.19
N THR A 42 0.73 6.69 -6.84
CA THR A 42 1.51 5.44 -6.83
C THR A 42 2.10 5.19 -5.45
N LEU A 43 2.41 3.94 -5.12
CA LEU A 43 3.10 3.62 -3.86
C LEU A 43 4.42 4.42 -3.72
N ASN A 44 5.19 4.60 -4.79
CA ASN A 44 6.38 5.45 -4.81
C ASN A 44 6.08 6.89 -4.38
N MET A 45 4.99 7.48 -4.89
CA MET A 45 4.57 8.83 -4.50
C MET A 45 4.10 8.89 -3.04
N VAL A 46 3.40 7.87 -2.55
CA VAL A 46 2.97 7.78 -1.15
C VAL A 46 4.17 7.68 -0.22
N LEU A 47 5.17 6.86 -0.57
CA LEU A 47 6.40 6.70 0.20
C LEU A 47 7.24 7.98 0.30
N ALA A 48 7.12 8.88 -0.67
CA ALA A 48 7.78 10.19 -0.64
C ALA A 48 7.14 11.16 0.36
N LEU A 49 5.92 10.86 0.84
CA LEU A 49 5.23 11.66 1.84
C LEU A 49 5.80 11.36 3.25
N PRO A 50 6.19 12.38 4.04
CA PRO A 50 6.66 12.15 5.40
C PRO A 50 5.68 11.40 6.29
N GLN A 51 4.36 11.55 6.03
CA GLN A 51 3.33 10.88 6.80
C GLN A 51 3.31 9.36 6.57
N ALA A 52 3.74 8.87 5.40
CA ALA A 52 3.80 7.43 5.14
C ALA A 52 4.79 6.74 6.10
N ALA A 53 5.98 7.34 6.26
CA ALA A 53 6.97 6.84 7.21
C ALA A 53 6.48 6.93 8.67
N GLN A 54 5.74 7.99 9.04
CA GLN A 54 5.13 8.12 10.38
C GLN A 54 4.08 7.02 10.66
N LEU A 55 3.43 6.52 9.62
CA LEU A 55 2.48 5.40 9.68
C LEU A 55 3.16 4.02 9.53
N GLY A 56 4.50 3.96 9.48
CA GLY A 56 5.25 2.72 9.35
C GLY A 56 5.35 2.17 7.92
N LEU A 57 4.85 2.91 6.91
CA LEU A 57 5.01 2.57 5.50
C LEU A 57 6.35 3.14 4.98
N THR A 58 7.42 2.38 5.17
CA THR A 58 8.74 2.64 4.55
C THR A 58 8.89 1.91 3.21
N LYS A 59 9.91 2.25 2.44
CA LYS A 59 10.18 1.56 1.16
C LYS A 59 10.39 0.06 1.35
N GLU A 60 11.19 -0.33 2.34
CA GLU A 60 11.46 -1.74 2.65
C GLU A 60 10.16 -2.48 3.03
N LYS A 61 9.31 -1.84 3.84
CA LYS A 61 8.02 -2.41 4.24
C LYS A 61 7.07 -2.53 3.05
N ALA A 62 7.03 -1.54 2.17
CA ALA A 62 6.25 -1.58 0.94
C ALA A 62 6.70 -2.71 0.02
N GLU A 63 8.01 -2.90 -0.16
CA GLU A 63 8.57 -4.00 -0.96
C GLU A 63 8.22 -5.37 -0.36
N GLU A 64 8.30 -5.53 0.97
CA GLU A 64 7.88 -6.75 1.65
C GLU A 64 6.39 -7.07 1.41
N ILE A 65 5.54 -6.06 1.58
CA ILE A 65 4.10 -6.15 1.30
C ILE A 65 3.85 -6.56 -0.15
N LEU A 66 4.53 -5.92 -1.11
CA LEU A 66 4.38 -6.21 -2.53
C LEU A 66 4.79 -7.64 -2.88
N VAL A 67 5.87 -8.15 -2.29
CA VAL A 67 6.27 -9.54 -2.44
C VAL A 67 5.18 -10.47 -1.95
N GLU A 68 4.58 -10.19 -0.79
CA GLU A 68 3.52 -11.02 -0.24
C GLU A 68 2.22 -10.95 -1.07
N ILE A 69 1.84 -9.77 -1.54
CA ILE A 69 0.68 -9.61 -2.43
C ILE A 69 0.88 -10.41 -3.73
N ASN A 70 2.04 -10.28 -4.38
CA ASN A 70 2.33 -11.00 -5.61
C ASN A 70 2.39 -12.53 -5.45
N LYS A 71 2.60 -13.06 -4.25
CA LYS A 71 2.52 -14.51 -3.98
C LYS A 71 1.08 -15.02 -3.87
N ARG A 72 0.12 -14.12 -3.60
CA ARG A 72 -1.29 -14.46 -3.33
C ARG A 72 -2.22 -14.18 -4.51
N LEU A 73 -1.72 -13.50 -5.54
CA LEU A 73 -2.35 -13.28 -6.85
C LEU A 73 -2.18 -14.49 -7.78
#